data_AF-A0A7K9YIZ3-F1
#
_entry.id   AF-A0A7K9YIZ3-F1
#
_cell.length_a   1.000
_cell.length_b   1.000
_cell.length_c   1.000
_cell.angle_alpha   90.00
_cell.angle_beta   90.00
_cell.angle_gamma   90.00
#
_symmetry.space_group_name_H-M   'P 1'
#
loop_
_entity.id
_entity.type
_entity.pdbx_description
1 polymer ?
#
loop_
_entity_poly.entity_id
_entity_poly.type
_entity_poly.pdbx_seq_one_letter_code
_entity_poly.pdbx_strand_id
1 'polypeptide(L)'
;NLRKPSSETDIENWASKHFNKHTQGLFRRKVSIANMLAWSSESIKKPMIMTNDRNVKKEACEIFKLIQMYMGDRRAKTDQLNVALEIATKGWSMQGLRDELYIQLCRQTTENFRYESLARGWELMAICLAFFPPTPKFHSYLEGYIYRHMDPVNDTKVTRHIRELLERNTKKKPKLRKKPKPHPEEHDGVAISTYAKYCYNKLQKAALTGAKKGLKKPNIEEIRHAKNAVFNPSMFGSSLQDIIAMQKERYPDRQLPWVQTRLSEEVLALNGDQTEGIFR
;
A
#
# COMPACT_ATOMS: atom_id res chain seq x y z
N ASN A 1 -14.92 10.56 14.14
CA ASN A 1 -13.65 10.98 14.79
C ASN A 1 -12.70 9.80 14.85
N LEU A 2 -11.66 9.80 14.02
CA LEU A 2 -10.61 8.77 14.04
C LEU A 2 -9.74 8.98 15.29
N ARG A 3 -9.54 7.95 16.11
CA ARG A 3 -8.68 8.04 17.29
C ARG A 3 -7.22 8.13 16.83
N LYS A 4 -6.51 9.19 17.25
CA LYS A 4 -5.08 9.34 16.96
C LYS A 4 -4.30 8.18 17.61
N PRO A 5 -3.40 7.49 16.87
CA PRO A 5 -2.55 6.44 17.42
C PRO A 5 -1.67 6.99 18.55
N SER A 6 -1.46 6.18 19.59
CA SER A 6 -0.59 6.53 20.71
C SER A 6 0.89 6.48 20.32
N SER A 7 1.76 7.17 21.07
CA SER A 7 3.22 7.04 20.92
C SER A 7 3.73 5.63 21.26
N GLU A 8 2.96 4.83 22.00
CA GLU A 8 3.27 3.42 22.30
C GLU A 8 3.20 2.53 21.06
N THR A 9 2.43 2.96 20.05
CA THR A 9 2.28 2.26 18.75
C THR A 9 3.23 2.77 17.67
N ASP A 10 4.32 3.43 18.06
CA ASP A 10 5.34 3.91 17.11
C ASP A 10 6.16 2.74 16.52
N ILE A 11 6.30 2.77 15.20
CA ILE A 11 7.00 1.76 14.42
C ILE A 11 8.51 1.77 14.71
N GLU A 12 9.09 2.92 15.08
CA GLU A 12 10.50 2.99 15.49
C GLU A 12 10.75 2.29 16.83
N ASN A 13 9.85 2.50 17.79
CA ASN A 13 9.87 1.81 19.08
C ASN A 13 9.75 0.30 18.88
N TRP A 14 8.86 -0.15 17.99
CA TRP A 14 8.75 -1.56 17.63
C TRP A 14 10.03 -2.09 16.97
N ALA A 15 10.55 -1.38 15.98
CA ALA A 15 11.76 -1.77 15.25
C ALA A 15 12.98 -1.91 16.17
N SER A 16 13.14 -1.02 17.15
CA SER A 16 14.25 -1.03 18.11
C SER A 16 14.37 -2.35 18.89
N LYS A 17 13.24 -3.04 19.09
CA LYS A 17 13.15 -4.31 19.83
C LYS A 17 13.18 -5.54 18.93
N HIS A 18 12.73 -5.42 17.68
CA HIS A 18 12.50 -6.56 16.80
C HIS A 18 13.46 -6.67 15.62
N PHE A 19 14.23 -5.62 15.30
CA PHE A 19 15.09 -5.64 14.11
C PHE A 19 16.39 -6.43 14.31
N ASN A 20 16.82 -7.09 13.25
CA ASN A 20 18.20 -7.54 13.14
C ASN A 20 19.14 -6.33 13.18
N LYS A 21 20.22 -6.41 13.95
CA LYS A 21 21.23 -5.33 13.98
C LYS A 21 21.97 -5.26 12.64
N HIS A 22 21.98 -4.11 11.98
CA HIS A 22 22.74 -3.88 10.76
C HIS A 22 24.00 -3.05 11.02
N THR A 23 25.06 -3.38 10.29
CA THR A 23 26.32 -2.64 10.28
C THR A 23 26.72 -2.31 8.85
N GLN A 24 27.29 -1.13 8.62
CA GLN A 24 27.69 -0.66 7.29
C GLN A 24 29.15 -0.21 7.26
N GLY A 25 29.78 -0.32 6.08
CA GLY A 25 31.15 0.10 5.81
C GLY A 25 32.22 -0.83 6.38
N LEU A 26 33.47 -0.56 6.03
CA LEU A 26 34.65 -1.33 6.46
C LEU A 26 34.82 -1.37 7.98
N PHE A 27 34.38 -0.32 8.68
CA PHE A 27 34.43 -0.19 10.13
C PHE A 27 33.20 -0.76 10.87
N ARG A 28 32.28 -1.42 10.15
CA ARG A 28 31.06 -2.04 10.71
C ARG A 28 30.28 -1.12 11.65
N ARG A 29 30.13 0.16 11.28
CA ARG A 29 29.37 1.13 12.09
C ARG A 29 27.90 0.71 12.18
N LYS A 30 27.30 0.84 13.36
CA LYS A 30 25.88 0.53 13.58
C LYS A 30 25.01 1.48 12.74
N VAL A 31 24.03 0.92 12.05
CA VAL A 31 23.01 1.71 11.33
C VAL A 31 21.90 2.07 12.32
N SER A 32 21.45 3.33 12.32
CA SER A 32 20.34 3.79 13.17
C SER A 32 19.01 3.17 12.75
N ILE A 33 18.04 3.10 13.67
CA ILE A 33 16.69 2.58 13.39
C ILE A 33 16.01 3.42 12.31
N ALA A 34 16.07 4.75 12.40
CA ALA A 34 15.55 5.65 11.38
C ALA A 34 16.12 5.34 9.98
N ASN A 35 17.43 5.11 9.88
CA ASN A 35 18.06 4.76 8.59
C ASN A 35 17.66 3.36 8.11
N MET A 36 17.46 2.40 9.02
CA MET A 36 16.97 1.06 8.65
C MET A 36 15.51 1.07 8.21
N LEU A 37 14.73 2.06 8.65
CA LEU A 37 13.34 2.30 8.26
C LEU A 37 13.21 3.27 7.09
N ALA A 38 14.29 3.87 6.58
CA ALA A 38 14.23 4.74 5.42
C ALA A 38 14.38 3.95 4.10
N TRP A 39 13.82 4.51 3.03
CA TRP A 39 13.92 3.97 1.69
C TRP A 39 15.38 3.72 1.29
N SER A 40 15.60 2.60 0.60
CA SER A 40 16.91 2.20 0.12
C SER A 40 16.82 1.58 -1.27
N SER A 41 17.73 2.00 -2.15
CA SER A 41 17.97 1.32 -3.43
C SER A 41 18.79 0.04 -3.25
N GLU A 42 19.53 -0.09 -2.15
CA GLU A 42 20.33 -1.30 -1.86
C GLU A 42 19.45 -2.46 -1.39
N SER A 43 19.77 -3.66 -1.85
CA SER A 43 19.11 -4.88 -1.40
C SER A 43 19.51 -5.27 0.01
N ILE A 44 18.56 -5.82 0.78
CA ILE A 44 18.84 -6.38 2.09
C ILE A 44 19.59 -7.72 1.96
N LYS A 45 20.46 -7.99 2.93
CA LYS A 45 21.27 -9.23 3.00
C LYS A 45 20.72 -10.26 3.99
N LYS A 46 19.76 -9.85 4.83
CA LYS A 46 19.08 -10.64 5.85
C LYS A 46 17.72 -10.00 6.14
N PRO A 47 16.77 -10.73 6.77
CA PRO A 47 15.49 -10.16 7.18
C PRO A 47 15.65 -8.90 8.02
N MET A 48 14.69 -7.98 7.93
CA MET A 48 14.61 -6.84 8.83
C MET A 48 14.24 -7.31 10.23
N ILE A 49 13.27 -8.21 10.38
CA ILE A 49 12.81 -8.74 11.67
C ILE A 49 13.70 -9.92 12.10
N MET A 50 14.05 -9.97 13.39
CA MET A 50 14.72 -11.12 13.99
C MET A 50 13.82 -12.35 13.92
N THR A 51 14.32 -13.42 13.31
CA THR A 51 13.61 -14.69 13.20
C THR A 51 14.59 -15.86 13.24
N ASN A 52 14.13 -16.99 13.76
CA ASN A 52 14.85 -18.27 13.71
C ASN A 52 14.36 -19.17 12.57
N ASP A 53 13.25 -18.82 11.92
CA ASP A 53 12.68 -19.58 10.81
C ASP A 53 13.57 -19.45 9.56
N ARG A 54 14.08 -20.59 9.09
CA ARG A 54 14.97 -20.66 7.92
C ARG A 54 14.25 -20.30 6.62
N ASN A 55 12.95 -20.60 6.50
CA ASN A 55 12.15 -20.26 5.32
C ASN A 55 11.92 -18.75 5.27
N VAL A 56 11.55 -18.12 6.40
CA VAL A 56 11.41 -16.66 6.47
C VAL A 56 12.74 -15.97 6.17
N LYS A 57 13.88 -16.50 6.68
CA LYS A 57 15.22 -15.96 6.35
C LYS A 57 15.51 -15.91 4.86
N LYS A 58 15.15 -16.98 4.14
CA LYS A 58 15.34 -17.09 2.69
C LYS A 58 14.39 -16.16 1.93
N GLU A 59 13.10 -16.19 2.28
CA GLU A 59 12.06 -15.49 1.54
C GLU A 59 12.04 -13.97 1.81
N ALA A 60 12.48 -13.50 2.98
CA ALA A 60 12.49 -12.07 3.32
C ALA A 60 13.34 -11.25 2.34
N CYS A 61 14.53 -11.72 2.00
CA CYS A 61 15.41 -11.06 1.04
C CYS A 61 14.82 -11.09 -0.37
N GLU A 62 14.06 -12.13 -0.72
CA GLU A 62 13.43 -12.24 -2.02
C GLU A 62 12.22 -11.30 -2.14
N ILE A 63 11.38 -11.24 -1.12
CA ILE A 63 10.28 -10.26 -1.06
C ILE A 63 10.82 -8.83 -1.21
N PHE A 64 11.95 -8.49 -0.58
CA PHE A 64 12.51 -7.16 -0.73
C PHE A 64 12.86 -6.82 -2.18
N LYS A 65 13.42 -7.78 -2.93
CA LYS A 65 13.71 -7.59 -4.37
C LYS A 65 12.42 -7.43 -5.18
N LEU A 66 11.39 -8.23 -4.88
CA LEU A 66 10.09 -8.14 -5.53
C LEU A 66 9.42 -6.78 -5.25
N ILE A 67 9.51 -6.27 -4.03
CA ILE A 67 9.05 -4.92 -3.68
C ILE A 67 9.78 -3.87 -4.53
N GLN A 68 11.12 -3.94 -4.59
CA GLN A 68 11.92 -3.02 -5.41
C GLN A 68 11.55 -3.14 -6.90
N MET A 69 11.27 -4.34 -7.40
CA MET A 69 10.82 -4.57 -8.78
C MET A 69 9.46 -3.93 -9.04
N TYR A 70 8.50 -4.13 -8.14
CA TYR A 70 7.16 -3.56 -8.24
C TYR A 70 7.20 -2.02 -8.22
N MET A 71 8.01 -1.45 -7.32
CA MET A 71 8.19 -0.01 -7.16
C MET A 71 9.00 0.64 -8.29
N GLY A 72 9.59 -0.14 -9.20
CA GLY A 72 10.44 0.37 -10.28
C GLY A 72 11.84 0.80 -9.81
N ASP A 73 12.24 0.43 -8.60
CA ASP A 73 13.58 0.65 -8.05
C ASP A 73 14.59 -0.42 -8.49
N ARG A 74 14.09 -1.52 -9.08
CA ARG A 74 14.88 -2.62 -9.61
C ARG A 74 14.27 -3.10 -10.92
N ARG A 75 15.10 -3.44 -11.90
CA ARG A 75 14.64 -3.97 -13.19
C ARG A 75 13.95 -5.33 -12.98
N ALA A 76 12.75 -5.47 -13.55
CA ALA A 76 12.01 -6.73 -13.56
C ALA A 76 12.10 -7.42 -14.93
N LYS A 77 12.01 -8.75 -14.94
CA LYS A 77 11.89 -9.57 -16.17
C LYS A 77 10.43 -9.84 -16.56
N THR A 78 9.51 -9.61 -15.64
CA THR A 78 8.06 -9.81 -15.80
C THR A 78 7.33 -8.50 -15.56
N ASP A 79 6.07 -8.41 -15.95
CA ASP A 79 5.26 -7.22 -15.72
C ASP A 79 4.91 -7.03 -14.23
N GLN A 80 4.51 -5.82 -13.91
CA GLN A 80 4.25 -5.39 -12.54
C GLN A 80 3.11 -6.16 -11.85
N LEU A 81 2.07 -6.60 -12.57
CA LEU A 81 0.96 -7.36 -11.97
C LEU A 81 1.43 -8.75 -11.55
N ASN A 82 2.25 -9.41 -12.37
CA ASN A 82 2.83 -10.71 -12.01
C ASN A 82 3.77 -10.60 -10.80
N VAL A 83 4.53 -9.52 -10.67
CA VAL A 83 5.33 -9.28 -9.45
C VAL A 83 4.43 -9.15 -8.21
N ALA A 84 3.33 -8.39 -8.28
CA ALA A 84 2.38 -8.29 -7.18
C ALA A 84 1.70 -9.62 -6.85
N LEU A 85 1.34 -10.41 -7.87
CA LEU A 85 0.77 -11.75 -7.68
C LEU A 85 1.73 -12.66 -6.91
N GLU A 86 3.02 -12.62 -7.25
CA GLU A 86 4.04 -13.40 -6.55
C GLU A 86 4.17 -12.98 -5.07
N ILE A 87 4.26 -11.66 -4.80
CA ILE A 87 4.32 -11.12 -3.44
C ILE A 87 3.08 -11.53 -2.62
N ALA A 88 1.89 -11.35 -3.19
CA ALA A 88 0.64 -11.71 -2.53
C ALA A 88 0.55 -13.22 -2.27
N THR A 89 0.98 -14.04 -3.22
CA THR A 89 1.00 -15.51 -3.05
C THR A 89 1.95 -15.94 -1.94
N LYS A 90 3.13 -15.32 -1.82
CA LYS A 90 4.09 -15.58 -0.73
C LYS A 90 3.52 -15.19 0.64
N GLY A 91 2.93 -14.00 0.77
CA GLY A 91 2.33 -13.55 2.04
C GLY A 91 1.06 -14.34 2.42
N TRP A 92 0.32 -14.83 1.43
CA TRP A 92 -0.81 -15.73 1.63
C TRP A 92 -0.35 -17.09 2.17
N SER A 93 0.61 -17.74 1.50
CA SER A 93 1.07 -19.10 1.84
C SER A 93 1.96 -19.17 3.09
N MET A 94 2.72 -18.11 3.38
CA MET A 94 3.68 -18.08 4.49
C MET A 94 3.33 -16.98 5.49
N GLN A 95 2.50 -17.30 6.49
CA GLN A 95 1.99 -16.30 7.44
C GLN A 95 3.10 -15.59 8.22
N GLY A 96 4.20 -16.31 8.54
CA GLY A 96 5.36 -15.75 9.24
C GLY A 96 6.12 -14.68 8.45
N LEU A 97 5.82 -14.51 7.16
CA LEU A 97 6.44 -13.52 6.28
C LEU A 97 5.64 -12.21 6.20
N ARG A 98 4.41 -12.17 6.73
CA ARG A 98 3.50 -11.02 6.58
C ARG A 98 4.03 -9.75 7.24
N ASP A 99 4.47 -9.85 8.49
CA ASP A 99 5.01 -8.68 9.21
C ASP A 99 6.32 -8.21 8.56
N GLU A 100 7.14 -9.13 8.06
CA GLU A 100 8.38 -8.83 7.31
C GLU A 100 8.06 -8.09 6.00
N LEU A 101 7.05 -8.53 5.26
CA LEU A 101 6.57 -7.82 4.07
C LEU A 101 6.08 -6.41 4.42
N TYR A 102 5.23 -6.26 5.45
CA TYR A 102 4.69 -4.96 5.80
C TYR A 102 5.76 -3.98 6.32
N ILE A 103 6.73 -4.45 7.11
CA ILE A 103 7.82 -3.57 7.57
C ILE A 103 8.76 -3.17 6.43
N GLN A 104 9.01 -4.06 5.46
CA GLN A 104 9.79 -3.72 4.27
C GLN A 104 9.05 -2.71 3.39
N LEU A 105 7.72 -2.80 3.27
CA LEU A 105 6.92 -1.77 2.60
C LEU A 105 6.98 -0.43 3.34
N CYS A 106 6.79 -0.43 4.68
CA CYS A 106 6.94 0.78 5.50
C CYS A 106 8.32 1.41 5.30
N ARG A 107 9.36 0.58 5.20
CA ARG A 107 10.71 1.05 4.90
C ARG A 107 10.77 1.77 3.55
N GLN A 108 10.32 1.10 2.49
CA GLN A 108 10.41 1.63 1.14
C GLN A 108 9.49 2.85 0.88
N THR A 109 8.49 3.10 1.74
CA THR A 109 7.64 4.29 1.68
C THR A 109 8.09 5.43 2.60
N THR A 110 9.02 5.19 3.53
CA THR A 110 9.52 6.22 4.46
C THR A 110 10.71 6.96 3.87
N GLU A 111 10.68 8.29 3.91
CA GLU A 111 11.73 9.15 3.30
C GLU A 111 12.02 8.81 1.82
N ASN A 112 11.00 8.32 1.09
CA ASN A 112 11.08 8.08 -0.34
C ASN A 112 10.57 9.32 -1.10
N PHE A 113 11.49 10.11 -1.63
CA PHE A 113 11.15 11.32 -2.40
C PHE A 113 11.01 11.08 -3.91
N ARG A 114 10.99 9.81 -4.35
CA ARG A 114 10.73 9.43 -5.74
C ARG A 114 9.25 9.09 -5.87
N TYR A 115 8.46 10.08 -6.27
CA TYR A 115 6.99 10.00 -6.27
C TYR A 115 6.43 8.70 -6.86
N GLU A 116 6.86 8.33 -8.07
CA GLU A 116 6.42 7.10 -8.73
C GLU A 116 6.72 5.82 -7.92
N SER A 117 7.90 5.75 -7.30
CA SER A 117 8.30 4.64 -6.44
C SER A 117 7.46 4.63 -5.16
N LEU A 118 7.31 5.79 -4.52
CA LEU A 118 6.50 5.96 -3.31
C LEU A 118 5.03 5.55 -3.54
N ALA A 119 4.39 6.06 -4.59
CA ALA A 119 3.01 5.75 -4.95
C ALA A 119 2.82 4.24 -5.19
N ARG A 120 3.75 3.60 -5.91
CA ARG A 120 3.73 2.14 -6.11
C ARG A 120 3.94 1.35 -4.81
N GLY A 121 4.73 1.86 -3.87
CA GLY A 121 4.90 1.24 -2.55
C GLY A 121 3.58 1.22 -1.76
N TRP A 122 2.84 2.34 -1.78
CA TRP A 122 1.53 2.44 -1.16
C TRP A 122 0.44 1.64 -1.89
N GLU A 123 0.47 1.62 -3.23
CA GLU A 123 -0.38 0.75 -4.04
C GLU A 123 -0.16 -0.72 -3.68
N LEU A 124 1.09 -1.15 -3.55
CA LEU A 124 1.43 -2.53 -3.17
C LEU A 124 0.94 -2.86 -1.75
N MET A 125 1.05 -1.93 -0.80
CA MET A 125 0.50 -2.10 0.55
C MET A 125 -1.02 -2.29 0.52
N ALA A 126 -1.72 -1.51 -0.29
CA ALA A 126 -3.17 -1.65 -0.50
C ALA A 126 -3.53 -3.01 -1.10
N ILE A 127 -2.75 -3.49 -2.07
CA ILE A 127 -2.92 -4.81 -2.67
C ILE A 127 -2.74 -5.90 -1.61
N CYS A 128 -1.64 -5.91 -0.85
CA CYS A 128 -1.38 -6.93 0.16
C CYS A 128 -2.48 -6.99 1.24
N LEU A 129 -2.94 -5.83 1.72
CA LEU A 129 -4.04 -5.73 2.69
C LEU A 129 -5.38 -6.27 2.16
N ALA A 130 -5.55 -6.38 0.85
CA ALA A 130 -6.73 -7.00 0.26
C ALA A 130 -6.75 -8.53 0.43
N PHE A 131 -5.62 -9.17 0.69
CA PHE A 131 -5.50 -10.63 0.80
C PHE A 131 -5.24 -11.11 2.22
N PHE A 132 -4.41 -10.41 2.99
CA PHE A 132 -4.06 -10.82 4.36
C PHE A 132 -3.71 -9.61 5.23
N PRO A 133 -4.12 -9.59 6.52
CA PRO A 133 -3.66 -8.59 7.47
C PRO A 133 -2.23 -8.90 7.97
N PRO A 134 -1.55 -7.94 8.63
CA PRO A 134 -0.40 -8.26 9.49
C PRO A 134 -0.84 -9.18 10.64
N THR A 135 0.12 -9.69 11.42
CA THR A 135 -0.23 -10.39 12.66
C THR A 135 -0.86 -9.44 13.68
N PRO A 136 -1.68 -9.94 14.63
CA PRO A 136 -2.24 -9.11 15.70
C PRO A 136 -1.18 -8.34 16.51
N LYS A 137 0.03 -8.90 16.65
CA LYS A 137 1.14 -8.27 17.36
C LYS A 137 1.71 -7.05 16.63
N PHE A 138 1.64 -7.03 15.31
CA PHE A 138 2.16 -5.93 14.48
C PHE A 138 1.07 -4.94 14.03
N HIS A 139 -0.20 -5.34 14.13
CA HIS A 139 -1.36 -4.58 13.62
C HIS A 139 -1.37 -3.11 14.04
N SER A 140 -1.27 -2.82 15.34
CA SER A 140 -1.35 -1.44 15.86
C SER A 140 -0.19 -0.56 15.40
N TYR A 141 0.98 -1.14 15.15
CA TYR A 141 2.15 -0.41 14.64
C TYR A 141 2.00 -0.08 13.16
N LEU A 142 1.50 -1.02 12.35
CA LEU A 142 1.17 -0.76 10.95
C LEU A 142 0.04 0.27 10.84
N GLU A 143 -0.99 0.17 11.68
CA GLU A 143 -2.08 1.14 11.76
C GLU A 143 -1.54 2.55 12.07
N GLY A 144 -0.70 2.68 13.09
CA GLY A 144 -0.10 3.95 13.48
C GLY A 144 0.80 4.55 12.40
N TYR A 145 1.52 3.71 11.65
CA TYR A 145 2.28 4.13 10.48
C TYR A 145 1.38 4.67 9.37
N ILE A 146 0.33 3.93 8.99
CA ILE A 146 -0.60 4.32 7.92
C ILE A 146 -1.33 5.60 8.29
N TYR A 147 -1.84 5.70 9.52
CA TYR A 147 -2.59 6.87 9.99
C TYR A 147 -1.79 8.17 9.85
N ARG A 148 -0.50 8.16 10.19
CA ARG A 148 0.38 9.33 10.05
C ARG A 148 0.52 9.81 8.61
N HIS A 149 0.42 8.90 7.64
CA HIS A 149 0.53 9.21 6.22
C HIS A 149 -0.80 9.61 5.57
N MET A 150 -1.92 9.56 6.31
CA MET A 150 -3.21 10.10 5.86
C MET A 150 -3.27 11.62 5.88
N ASP A 151 -2.35 12.27 6.61
CA ASP A 151 -2.27 13.72 6.70
C ASP A 151 -1.73 14.32 5.37
N PRO A 152 -2.48 15.22 4.71
CA PRO A 152 -2.04 15.90 3.48
C PRO A 152 -0.72 16.68 3.59
N VAL A 153 -0.24 16.96 4.80
CA VAL A 153 1.10 17.52 5.04
C VAL A 153 2.19 16.62 4.43
N ASN A 154 1.99 15.30 4.41
CA ASN A 154 2.94 14.37 3.79
C ASN A 154 3.01 14.56 2.27
N ASP A 155 1.87 14.75 1.60
CA ASP A 155 1.83 15.05 0.16
C ASP A 155 2.60 16.35 -0.12
N THR A 156 2.34 17.38 0.68
CA THR A 156 3.02 18.67 0.56
C THR A 156 4.53 18.56 0.75
N LYS A 157 4.98 17.73 1.72
CA LYS A 157 6.42 17.47 1.97
C LYS A 157 7.08 16.85 0.74
N VAL A 158 6.45 15.85 0.13
CA VAL A 158 6.96 15.17 -1.07
C VAL A 158 7.03 16.14 -2.26
N THR A 159 5.94 16.85 -2.55
CA THR A 159 5.88 17.82 -3.65
C THR A 159 6.90 18.95 -3.49
N ARG A 160 7.07 19.46 -2.26
CA ARG A 160 8.07 20.49 -1.97
C ARG A 160 9.49 19.98 -2.24
N HIS A 161 9.83 18.79 -1.77
CA HIS A 161 11.16 18.22 -1.97
C HIS A 161 11.48 18.00 -3.45
N ILE A 162 10.52 17.47 -4.22
CA ILE A 162 10.67 17.27 -5.67
C ILE A 162 10.92 18.62 -6.37
N ARG A 163 10.14 19.65 -6.02
CA ARG A 163 10.32 21.00 -6.56
C ARG A 163 11.72 21.54 -6.27
N GLU A 164 12.19 21.43 -5.02
CA GLU A 164 13.53 21.87 -4.63
C GLU A 164 14.65 21.15 -5.40
N LEU A 165 14.50 19.84 -5.64
CA LEU A 165 15.47 19.06 -6.44
C LEU A 165 15.53 19.54 -7.90
N LEU A 166 14.37 19.81 -8.52
CA LEU A 166 14.29 20.33 -9.88
C LEU A 166 14.93 21.72 -9.99
N GLU A 167 14.69 22.60 -9.01
CA GLU A 167 15.30 23.93 -8.94
C GLU A 167 16.83 23.88 -8.78
N ARG A 168 17.35 22.96 -7.96
CA ARG A 168 18.81 22.78 -7.82
C ARG A 168 19.46 22.29 -9.11
N ASN A 169 18.82 21.37 -9.82
CA ASN A 169 19.34 20.81 -11.08
C ASN A 169 19.33 21.82 -12.23
N THR A 170 18.35 22.73 -12.27
CA THR A 170 18.30 23.79 -13.30
C THR A 170 19.37 24.86 -13.09
N LYS A 171 19.73 25.18 -11.84
CA LYS A 171 20.83 26.13 -11.53
C LYS A 171 22.22 25.59 -11.87
N LYS A 172 22.41 24.27 -11.94
CA LYS A 172 23.71 23.63 -12.24
C LYS A 172 24.02 23.48 -13.74
N LYS A 173 23.07 23.71 -14.65
CA LYS A 173 23.34 23.68 -16.10
C LYS A 173 23.76 25.07 -16.61
N PRO A 174 24.87 25.22 -17.36
CA PRO A 174 25.28 26.51 -17.92
C PRO A 174 24.23 27.01 -18.92
N LYS A 175 24.00 28.34 -18.94
CA LYS A 175 22.97 29.02 -19.75
C LYS A 175 23.29 28.94 -21.26
N LEU A 176 22.98 27.83 -21.91
CA LEU A 176 22.93 27.73 -23.37
C LEU A 176 21.46 27.67 -23.82
N ARG A 177 21.01 28.77 -24.44
CA ARG A 177 19.72 29.01 -25.14
C ARG A 177 18.43 28.69 -24.35
N LYS A 178 17.73 29.75 -23.93
CA LYS A 178 16.37 29.71 -23.37
C LYS A 178 15.38 29.18 -24.42
N LYS A 179 15.06 27.88 -24.40
CA LYS A 179 13.76 27.39 -24.88
C LYS A 179 12.69 27.77 -23.83
N PRO A 180 11.42 27.98 -24.24
CA PRO A 180 10.34 28.27 -23.30
C PRO A 180 10.32 27.23 -22.19
N LYS A 181 10.17 27.67 -20.94
CA LYS A 181 10.00 26.75 -19.81
C LYS A 181 8.76 25.90 -20.13
N PRO A 182 8.85 24.56 -20.24
CA PRO A 182 7.64 23.77 -20.11
C PRO A 182 7.02 24.14 -18.75
N HIS A 183 5.71 24.37 -18.74
CA HIS A 183 4.94 24.45 -17.51
C HIS A 183 5.39 23.29 -16.62
N PRO A 184 5.61 23.47 -15.29
CA PRO A 184 5.81 22.32 -14.44
C PRO A 184 4.59 21.43 -14.64
N GLU A 185 4.78 20.29 -15.29
CA GLU A 185 3.76 19.26 -15.38
C GLU A 185 3.38 18.97 -13.93
N GLU A 186 2.16 19.34 -13.56
CA GLU A 186 1.59 18.90 -12.29
C GLU A 186 1.69 17.39 -12.30
N HIS A 187 2.20 16.81 -11.22
CA HIS A 187 2.18 15.36 -11.10
C HIS A 187 0.71 14.92 -11.08
N ASP A 188 0.19 14.45 -12.22
CA ASP A 188 -1.16 13.86 -12.43
C ASP A 188 -1.40 12.58 -11.60
N GLY A 189 -0.52 12.27 -10.66
CA GLY A 189 -0.63 11.11 -9.80
C GLY A 189 -1.58 11.34 -8.62
N VAL A 190 -2.16 10.25 -8.13
CA VAL A 190 -3.02 10.28 -6.95
C VAL A 190 -2.21 10.53 -5.68
N ALA A 191 -2.67 11.49 -4.86
CA ALA A 191 -2.05 11.84 -3.58
C ALA A 191 -1.77 10.60 -2.70
N ILE A 192 -0.62 10.60 -2.03
CA ILE A 192 -0.20 9.52 -1.13
C ILE A 192 -1.19 9.35 0.03
N SER A 193 -1.73 10.46 0.55
CA SER A 193 -2.76 10.40 1.59
C SER A 193 -4.01 9.63 1.16
N THR A 194 -4.35 9.60 -0.13
CA THR A 194 -5.47 8.80 -0.67
C THR A 194 -5.21 7.31 -0.56
N TYR A 195 -4.01 6.85 -0.94
CA TYR A 195 -3.62 5.45 -0.75
C TYR A 195 -3.57 5.07 0.74
N ALA A 196 -3.01 5.94 1.59
CA ALA A 196 -2.94 5.71 3.03
C ALA A 196 -4.34 5.58 3.66
N LYS A 197 -5.28 6.47 3.31
CA LYS A 197 -6.69 6.39 3.72
C LYS A 197 -7.33 5.06 3.33
N TYR A 198 -7.10 4.62 2.09
CA TYR A 198 -7.61 3.34 1.63
C TYR A 198 -7.00 2.16 2.41
N CYS A 199 -5.69 2.16 2.61
CA CYS A 199 -4.99 1.14 3.41
C CYS A 199 -5.52 1.10 4.85
N TYR A 200 -5.75 2.25 5.47
CA TYR A 200 -6.29 2.35 6.83
C TYR A 200 -7.66 1.67 6.91
N ASN A 201 -8.58 2.04 6.02
CA ASN A 201 -9.93 1.45 5.98
C ASN A 201 -9.89 -0.06 5.73
N LYS A 202 -8.98 -0.55 4.88
CA LYS A 202 -8.79 -1.99 4.65
C LYS A 202 -8.25 -2.71 5.87
N LEU A 203 -7.27 -2.13 6.55
CA LEU A 203 -6.68 -2.71 7.76
C LEU A 203 -7.73 -2.84 8.88
N GLN A 204 -8.57 -1.82 9.08
CA GLN A 204 -9.68 -1.86 10.04
C GLN A 204 -10.69 -2.95 9.71
N LYS A 205 -11.10 -3.05 8.43
CA LYS A 205 -12.03 -4.10 7.98
C LYS A 205 -11.46 -5.49 8.20
N ALA A 206 -10.18 -5.70 7.91
CA ALA A 206 -9.52 -6.99 8.10
C ALA A 206 -9.48 -7.44 9.57
N ALA A 207 -9.39 -6.50 10.51
CA ALA A 207 -9.47 -6.79 11.95
C ALA A 207 -10.88 -7.29 12.37
N LEU A 208 -11.94 -6.71 11.78
CA LEU A 208 -13.33 -7.04 12.11
C LEU A 208 -13.82 -8.32 11.45
N THR A 209 -13.47 -8.53 10.19
CA THR A 209 -14.05 -9.63 9.40
C THR A 209 -13.23 -10.90 9.41
N GLY A 210 -12.00 -10.87 9.94
CA GLY A 210 -11.02 -11.93 9.77
C GLY A 210 -10.58 -12.07 8.30
N ALA A 211 -9.69 -13.03 8.02
CA ALA A 211 -9.14 -13.26 6.69
C ALA A 211 -10.16 -13.88 5.71
N LYS A 212 -11.27 -13.20 5.40
CA LYS A 212 -12.34 -13.71 4.51
C LYS A 212 -11.84 -14.11 3.12
N LYS A 213 -10.76 -13.48 2.62
CA LYS A 213 -10.08 -13.83 1.36
C LYS A 213 -8.87 -14.77 1.52
N GLY A 214 -8.47 -15.10 2.75
CA GLY A 214 -7.35 -16.01 3.02
C GLY A 214 -7.62 -17.48 2.68
N LEU A 215 -8.85 -17.83 2.27
CA LEU A 215 -9.24 -19.20 1.93
C LEU A 215 -8.88 -19.60 0.49
N LYS A 216 -8.67 -18.64 -0.41
CA LYS A 216 -8.33 -18.91 -1.82
C LYS A 216 -6.97 -18.34 -2.17
N LYS A 217 -6.20 -19.09 -2.97
CA LYS A 217 -4.91 -18.65 -3.49
C LYS A 217 -5.13 -17.41 -4.38
N PRO A 218 -4.34 -16.32 -4.19
CA PRO A 218 -4.42 -15.14 -5.05
C PRO A 218 -4.27 -15.49 -6.53
N ASN A 219 -5.06 -14.83 -7.38
CA ASN A 219 -4.93 -14.91 -8.84
C ASN A 219 -4.77 -13.52 -9.47
N ILE A 220 -4.38 -13.48 -10.75
CA ILE A 220 -4.03 -12.23 -11.44
C ILE A 220 -5.19 -11.23 -11.52
N GLU A 221 -6.43 -11.71 -11.65
CA GLU A 221 -7.61 -10.84 -11.74
C GLU A 221 -7.97 -10.25 -10.38
N GLU A 222 -7.78 -10.99 -9.29
CA GLU A 222 -7.90 -10.44 -7.94
C GLU A 222 -6.83 -9.36 -7.67
N ILE A 223 -5.62 -9.54 -8.17
CA ILE A 223 -4.54 -8.54 -8.07
C ILE A 223 -4.90 -7.29 -8.87
N ARG A 224 -5.41 -7.44 -10.09
CA ARG A 224 -5.89 -6.32 -10.92
C ARG A 224 -7.01 -5.56 -10.21
N HIS A 225 -7.99 -6.27 -9.66
CA HIS A 225 -9.07 -5.67 -8.88
C HIS A 225 -8.52 -4.95 -7.64
N ALA A 226 -7.60 -5.57 -6.88
CA ALA A 226 -7.03 -4.97 -5.69
C ALA A 226 -6.25 -3.68 -6.01
N LYS A 227 -5.49 -3.67 -7.11
CA LYS A 227 -4.77 -2.50 -7.63
C LYS A 227 -5.74 -1.36 -7.96
N ASN A 228 -6.80 -1.66 -8.70
CA ASN A 228 -7.76 -0.64 -9.14
C ASN A 228 -8.70 -0.15 -8.04
N ALA A 229 -8.85 -0.90 -6.94
CA ALA A 229 -9.85 -0.61 -5.92
C ALA A 229 -9.60 0.67 -5.11
N VAL A 230 -8.38 1.22 -5.13
CA VAL A 230 -8.09 2.56 -4.58
C VAL A 230 -8.83 3.65 -5.37
N PHE A 231 -8.93 3.49 -6.70
CA PHE A 231 -9.58 4.46 -7.60
C PHE A 231 -11.04 4.11 -7.88
N ASN A 232 -11.34 2.81 -7.89
CA ASN A 232 -12.65 2.25 -8.19
C ASN A 232 -13.11 1.39 -7.00
N PRO A 233 -13.48 1.99 -5.87
CA PRO A 233 -13.93 1.24 -4.71
C PRO A 233 -15.12 0.35 -5.07
N SER A 234 -15.01 -0.94 -4.77
CA SER A 234 -16.09 -1.89 -5.03
C SER A 234 -17.27 -1.63 -4.10
N MET A 235 -18.47 -1.69 -4.68
CA MET A 235 -19.71 -1.59 -3.93
C MET A 235 -20.03 -2.91 -3.19
N PHE A 236 -19.54 -4.04 -3.69
CA PHE A 236 -19.76 -5.35 -3.09
C PHE A 236 -18.76 -5.62 -1.95
N GLY A 237 -19.28 -6.01 -0.78
CA GLY A 237 -18.47 -6.23 0.43
C GLY A 237 -18.05 -4.95 1.15
N SER A 238 -18.55 -3.78 0.74
CA SER A 238 -18.45 -2.51 1.46
C SER A 238 -19.56 -2.37 2.50
N SER A 239 -19.37 -1.52 3.52
CA SER A 239 -20.42 -1.28 4.51
C SER A 239 -21.56 -0.46 3.88
N LEU A 240 -22.78 -0.57 4.42
CA LEU A 240 -23.89 0.26 3.96
C LEU A 240 -23.55 1.75 4.07
N GLN A 241 -22.85 2.15 5.14
CA GLN A 241 -22.38 3.53 5.34
C GLN A 241 -21.45 3.99 4.21
N ASP A 242 -20.50 3.15 3.80
CA ASP A 242 -19.59 3.46 2.67
C ASP A 242 -20.38 3.58 1.36
N ILE A 243 -21.33 2.68 1.11
CA ILE A 243 -22.17 2.68 -0.10
C ILE A 243 -23.01 3.96 -0.17
N ILE A 244 -23.64 4.36 0.93
CA ILE A 244 -24.43 5.59 1.01
C ILE A 244 -23.54 6.84 0.88
N ALA A 245 -22.34 6.83 1.45
CA ALA A 245 -21.39 7.93 1.29
C ALA A 245 -20.97 8.11 -0.19
N MET A 246 -20.64 7.02 -0.89
CA MET A 246 -20.32 7.07 -2.34
C MET A 246 -21.53 7.51 -3.18
N GLN A 247 -22.74 7.11 -2.80
CA GLN A 247 -23.96 7.53 -3.47
C GLN A 247 -24.19 9.03 -3.35
N LYS A 248 -23.97 9.64 -2.18
CA LYS A 248 -24.18 11.09 -2.01
C LYS A 248 -23.35 11.93 -2.99
N GLU A 249 -22.18 11.44 -3.39
CA GLU A 249 -21.32 12.13 -4.34
C GLU A 249 -21.77 11.94 -5.80
N ARG A 250 -22.21 10.73 -6.18
CA ARG A 250 -22.52 10.39 -7.58
C ARG A 250 -24.00 10.49 -7.96
N TYR A 251 -24.90 10.26 -7.00
CA TYR A 251 -26.35 10.21 -7.16
C TYR A 251 -27.04 10.79 -5.91
N PRO A 252 -26.89 12.10 -5.65
CA PRO A 252 -27.36 12.73 -4.41
C PRO A 252 -28.88 12.61 -4.20
N ASP A 253 -29.66 12.53 -5.29
CA ASP A 253 -31.12 12.52 -5.24
C ASP A 253 -31.72 11.13 -4.98
N ARG A 254 -30.91 10.06 -5.01
CA ARG A 254 -31.40 8.71 -4.75
C ARG A 254 -31.66 8.52 -3.25
N GLN A 255 -32.87 8.09 -2.90
CA GLN A 255 -33.25 7.77 -1.52
C GLN A 255 -32.87 6.35 -1.08
N LEU A 256 -32.81 5.42 -2.04
CA LEU A 256 -32.40 4.03 -1.81
C LEU A 256 -30.95 3.81 -2.27
N PRO A 257 -30.22 2.83 -1.69
CA PRO A 257 -28.89 2.45 -2.16
C PRO A 257 -28.89 2.14 -3.66
N TRP A 258 -28.09 2.85 -4.45
CA TRP A 258 -28.05 2.74 -5.91
C TRP A 258 -27.80 1.29 -6.36
N VAL A 259 -26.89 0.60 -5.66
CA VAL A 259 -26.59 -0.82 -5.90
C VAL A 259 -27.85 -1.69 -5.83
N GLN A 260 -28.66 -1.49 -4.79
CA GLN A 260 -29.86 -2.28 -4.58
C GLN A 260 -30.86 -2.01 -5.70
N THR A 261 -31.11 -0.73 -6.01
CA THR A 261 -32.00 -0.38 -7.13
C THR A 261 -31.50 -0.95 -8.45
N ARG A 262 -30.19 -0.87 -8.74
CA ARG A 262 -29.66 -1.36 -10.01
C ARG A 262 -29.72 -2.87 -10.11
N LEU A 263 -29.39 -3.60 -9.04
CA LEU A 263 -29.51 -5.05 -9.02
C LEU A 263 -30.97 -5.49 -9.19
N SER A 264 -31.92 -4.82 -8.55
CA SER A 264 -33.34 -5.08 -8.74
C SER A 264 -33.78 -4.84 -10.18
N GLU A 265 -33.36 -3.74 -10.80
CA GLU A 265 -33.61 -3.44 -12.22
C GLU A 265 -33.03 -4.52 -13.15
N GLU A 266 -31.79 -4.96 -12.94
CA GLU A 266 -31.15 -5.99 -13.76
C GLU A 266 -31.83 -7.36 -13.59
N VAL A 267 -32.24 -7.72 -12.37
CA VAL A 267 -33.00 -8.95 -12.12
C VAL A 267 -34.33 -8.93 -12.87
N LEU A 268 -35.07 -7.81 -12.81
CA LEU A 268 -36.32 -7.65 -13.56
C LEU A 268 -36.07 -7.69 -15.07
N ALA A 269 -35.02 -7.03 -15.58
CA ALA A 269 -34.67 -7.05 -17.00
C ALA A 269 -34.32 -8.45 -17.52
N LEU A 270 -33.85 -9.33 -16.63
CA LEU A 270 -33.54 -10.74 -16.92
C LEU A 270 -34.75 -11.67 -16.68
N ASN A 271 -35.97 -11.14 -16.52
CA ASN A 271 -37.20 -11.88 -16.19
C ASN A 271 -37.09 -12.69 -14.88
N GLY A 272 -36.32 -12.19 -13.91
CA GLY A 272 -36.15 -12.82 -12.61
C GLY A 272 -37.43 -12.89 -11.78
N ASP A 273 -38.44 -12.06 -12.09
CA ASP A 273 -39.78 -12.12 -11.51
C ASP A 273 -40.61 -13.33 -12.00
N GLN A 274 -40.23 -13.92 -13.12
CA GLN A 274 -40.84 -15.12 -13.71
C GLN A 274 -40.02 -16.39 -13.49
N THR A 275 -38.86 -16.27 -12.84
CA THR A 275 -37.91 -17.38 -12.66
C THR A 275 -37.86 -17.77 -11.18
N GLU A 276 -38.26 -19.01 -10.83
CA GLU A 276 -38.05 -19.52 -9.47
C GLU A 276 -36.54 -19.66 -9.18
N GLY A 277 -36.05 -18.87 -8.22
CA GLY A 277 -34.65 -18.87 -7.78
C GLY A 277 -34.36 -19.78 -6.58
N ILE A 278 -33.07 -19.86 -6.22
CA ILE A 278 -32.51 -20.72 -5.16
C ILE A 278 -32.92 -20.27 -3.74
N PHE A 279 -33.35 -19.02 -3.59
CA PHE A 279 -33.81 -18.47 -2.31
C PHE A 279 -35.33 -18.57 -2.23
N ARG A 280 -35.82 -19.76 -1.89
CA ARG A 280 -37.16 -19.95 -1.33
C ARG A 280 -37.13 -19.62 0.16
#